data_AF-A0A7L5DWB8-F1
#
_entry.id   AF-A0A7L5DWB8-F1
#
_cell.length_a   1.000
_cell.length_b   1.000
_cell.length_c   1.000
_cell.angle_alpha   90.00
_cell.angle_beta   90.00
_cell.angle_gamma   90.00
#
_symmetry.space_group_name_H-M   'P 1'
#
loop_
_entity.id
_entity.type
_entity.pdbx_description
1 polymer ?
#
loop_
_entity_poly.entity_id
_entity_poly.type
_entity_poly.pdbx_seq_one_letter_code
_entity_poly.pdbx_strand_id
1 'polypeptide(L)'
;MATVTEKDIIHHLKEKIKFHQNEAKRIENLLSAFTNDYHTSRSRKAKSEADDEEIDSAPEEFVKSSRKANDASGVATASVKPLEIPEKYTDDLPIIAKIAFALNEIGSGFNEDIANTMAQYEPKSDAKKISKQISGILSTLKSKGQLNTEKVGRKDKLSLVIPA
;
A
#
# COMPACT_ATOMS: atom_id res chain seq x y z
N MET A 1 -34.95 35.93 -11.76
CA MET A 1 -34.01 34.79 -11.80
C MET A 1 -32.72 35.29 -12.42
N ALA A 2 -31.57 35.12 -11.76
CA ALA A 2 -30.30 35.60 -12.28
C ALA A 2 -29.89 34.76 -13.51
N THR A 3 -29.71 35.40 -14.66
CA THR A 3 -29.26 34.73 -15.88
C THR A 3 -27.74 34.63 -15.84
N VAL A 4 -27.22 33.41 -15.73
CA VAL A 4 -25.78 33.16 -15.86
C VAL A 4 -25.33 33.56 -17.26
N THR A 5 -24.36 34.47 -17.34
CA THR A 5 -23.83 34.94 -18.62
C THR A 5 -22.62 34.11 -19.06
N GLU A 6 -22.29 34.15 -20.35
CA GLU A 6 -21.08 33.50 -20.87
C GLU A 6 -19.81 33.99 -20.17
N LYS A 7 -19.79 35.27 -19.76
CA LYS A 7 -18.67 35.85 -18.99
C LYS A 7 -18.52 35.19 -17.63
N ASP A 8 -19.62 34.86 -16.96
CA ASP A 8 -19.60 34.17 -15.66
C ASP A 8 -19.08 32.74 -15.81
N ILE A 9 -19.47 32.05 -16.90
CA ILE A 9 -18.97 30.72 -17.22
C ILE A 9 -17.46 30.76 -17.48
N ILE A 10 -16.99 31.70 -18.32
CA ILE A 10 -15.56 31.87 -18.61
C ILE A 10 -14.78 32.22 -17.35
N HIS A 11 -15.33 33.06 -16.48
CA HIS A 11 -14.70 33.42 -15.21
C HIS A 11 -14.53 32.20 -14.31
N HIS A 12 -15.60 31.45 -14.08
CA HIS A 12 -15.58 30.22 -13.29
C HIS A 12 -14.63 29.15 -13.88
N LEU A 13 -14.57 29.01 -15.20
CA LEU A 13 -13.62 28.11 -15.86
C LEU A 13 -12.16 28.55 -15.62
N LYS A 14 -11.87 29.85 -15.68
CA LYS A 14 -10.54 30.38 -15.35
C LYS A 14 -10.18 30.15 -13.89
N GLU A 15 -11.13 30.29 -12.97
CA GLU A 15 -10.91 29.97 -11.55
C GLU A 15 -10.60 28.50 -11.35
N LYS A 16 -11.34 27.60 -12.00
CA LYS A 16 -11.06 26.16 -11.96
C LYS A 16 -9.69 25.82 -12.52
N ILE A 17 -9.28 26.42 -13.64
CA ILE A 17 -7.94 26.21 -14.21
C ILE A 17 -6.87 26.63 -13.20
N LYS A 18 -7.02 27.80 -12.57
CA LYS A 18 -6.08 28.26 -11.54
C LYS A 18 -6.05 27.32 -10.33
N PHE A 19 -7.21 26.85 -9.88
CA PHE A 19 -7.32 25.90 -8.79
C PHE A 19 -6.54 24.61 -9.10
N HIS A 20 -6.76 24.01 -10.27
CA HIS A 20 -6.07 22.79 -10.68
C HIS A 20 -4.55 23.00 -10.84
N GLN A 21 -4.12 24.16 -11.36
CA GLN A 21 -2.69 24.50 -11.45
C GLN A 21 -2.04 24.62 -10.06
N ASN A 22 -2.73 25.19 -9.09
CA ASN A 22 -2.23 25.29 -7.72
C ASN A 22 -2.16 23.92 -7.04
N GLU A 23 -3.17 23.08 -7.24
CA GLU A 23 -3.18 21.73 -6.67
C GLU A 23 -2.07 20.85 -7.28
N ALA A 24 -1.83 20.96 -8.59
CA ALA A 24 -0.71 20.28 -9.24
C ALA A 24 0.64 20.70 -8.65
N LYS A 25 0.87 22.00 -8.45
CA LYS A 25 2.09 22.52 -7.79
C LYS A 25 2.23 22.03 -6.36
N ARG A 26 1.12 21.93 -5.61
CA ARG A 26 1.13 21.40 -4.24
C ARG A 26 1.59 19.95 -4.21
N ILE A 27 1.07 19.12 -5.12
CA ILE A 27 1.46 17.72 -5.26
C ILE A 27 2.93 17.61 -5.68
N GLU A 28 3.38 18.42 -6.63
CA GLU A 28 4.78 18.48 -7.07
C GLU A 28 5.73 18.83 -5.91
N ASN A 29 5.37 19.83 -5.10
CA ASN A 29 6.14 20.20 -3.91
C ASN A 29 6.20 19.05 -2.89
N LEU A 30 5.10 18.34 -2.66
CA LEU A 30 5.09 17.16 -1.78
C LEU A 30 6.01 16.06 -2.31
N LEU A 31 5.94 15.76 -3.60
CA LEU A 31 6.84 14.79 -4.24
C LEU A 31 8.31 15.21 -4.09
N SER A 32 8.61 16.49 -4.30
CA SER A 32 9.97 17.02 -4.14
C SER A 32 10.50 16.92 -2.71
N ALA A 33 9.64 17.08 -1.70
CA ALA A 33 10.00 16.91 -0.30
C ALA A 33 10.33 15.43 0.00
N PHE A 34 9.51 14.51 -0.49
CA PHE A 34 9.78 13.08 -0.35
C PHE A 34 11.06 12.65 -1.06
N THR A 35 11.38 13.21 -2.24
CA THR A 35 12.61 12.87 -2.96
C THR A 35 13.85 13.50 -2.33
N ASN A 36 13.75 14.71 -1.76
CA ASN A 36 14.90 15.40 -1.15
C ASN A 36 15.24 14.88 0.26
N ASP A 37 14.31 14.25 0.97
CA ASP A 37 14.58 13.62 2.28
C ASP A 37 15.49 12.37 2.18
N TYR A 38 15.64 11.77 0.99
CA TYR A 38 16.60 10.67 0.76
C TYR A 38 18.07 11.13 0.81
N HIS A 39 18.36 12.44 0.77
CA HIS A 39 19.74 12.96 0.73
C HIS A 39 20.16 13.81 1.95
N THR A 40 19.31 14.02 2.96
CA THR A 40 19.69 14.79 4.17
C THR A 40 19.59 13.99 5.47
N SER A 41 19.71 12.67 5.42
CA SER A 41 19.92 11.84 6.62
C SER A 41 21.41 11.77 7.02
N ARG A 42 22.08 12.91 7.26
CA ARG A 42 23.43 12.89 7.84
C ARG A 42 23.84 14.19 8.53
N SER A 43 23.16 14.54 9.63
CA SER A 43 23.77 15.30 10.75
C SER A 43 22.71 15.65 11.79
N ARG A 44 22.50 14.78 12.78
CA ARG A 44 22.14 15.24 14.14
C ARG A 44 23.02 14.49 15.14
N LYS A 45 24.21 15.06 15.32
CA LYS A 45 25.11 14.80 16.45
C LYS A 45 24.83 15.89 17.49
N ALA A 46 24.09 15.55 18.53
CA ALA A 46 23.95 16.30 19.79
C ALA A 46 23.94 15.21 20.86
N LYS A 47 25.01 14.93 21.60
CA LYS A 47 25.73 15.72 22.62
C LYS A 47 24.78 16.36 23.64
N SER A 48 24.50 15.60 24.69
CA SER A 48 24.32 16.11 26.05
C SER A 48 24.78 15.02 27.03
N GLU A 49 25.89 15.32 27.71
CA GLU A 49 26.35 14.72 28.95
C GLU A 49 25.25 14.85 30.04
N ALA A 50 25.01 13.77 30.78
CA ALA A 50 25.29 13.63 32.22
C ALA A 50 24.27 14.34 33.13
N ASP A 51 23.57 13.56 33.96
CA ASP A 51 23.65 13.71 35.42
C ASP A 51 22.97 12.53 36.12
N ASP A 52 23.54 12.22 37.28
CA ASP A 52 23.21 11.19 38.28
C ASP A 52 21.74 11.19 38.71
N GLU A 53 21.22 10.00 39.02
CA GLU A 53 20.71 9.71 40.38
C GLU A 53 20.43 8.21 40.52
N GLU A 54 21.16 7.58 41.43
CA GLU A 54 20.85 6.28 42.04
C GLU A 54 19.51 6.39 42.80
N ILE A 55 18.69 5.33 42.79
CA ILE A 55 18.07 4.76 43.99
C ILE A 55 17.52 3.36 43.67
N ASP A 56 18.00 2.45 44.51
CA ASP A 56 17.74 1.03 44.71
C ASP A 56 16.28 0.69 45.08
N SER A 57 15.73 -0.37 44.49
CA SER A 57 14.89 -1.38 45.17
C SER A 57 14.27 -2.37 44.19
N ALA A 58 14.75 -3.61 44.23
CA ALA A 58 13.92 -4.79 43.95
C ALA A 58 13.00 -5.04 45.19
N PRO A 59 11.86 -5.75 45.05
CA PRO A 59 11.96 -7.20 44.95
C PRO A 59 10.97 -7.87 43.99
N GLU A 60 11.32 -9.11 43.74
CA GLU A 60 10.62 -10.22 43.10
C GLU A 60 9.10 -10.25 43.28
N GLU A 61 8.41 -10.57 42.19
CA GLU A 61 7.55 -11.75 42.01
C GLU A 61 6.54 -11.43 40.90
N PHE A 62 6.51 -12.24 39.83
CA PHE A 62 5.32 -12.62 39.03
C PHE A 62 5.80 -13.23 37.71
N VAL A 63 6.22 -14.51 37.75
CA VAL A 63 6.28 -15.32 36.52
C VAL A 63 5.58 -16.65 36.76
N LYS A 64 4.25 -16.64 36.64
CA LYS A 64 3.50 -17.86 36.32
C LYS A 64 3.28 -17.92 34.81
N SER A 65 4.21 -18.61 34.18
CA SER A 65 4.05 -19.52 33.04
C SER A 65 2.70 -19.45 32.31
N SER A 66 2.71 -18.96 31.07
CA SER A 66 1.97 -19.66 30.02
C SER A 66 2.49 -19.33 28.62
N ARG A 67 3.03 -20.40 28.02
CA ARG A 67 2.98 -20.75 26.60
C ARG A 67 4.01 -20.10 25.67
N LYS A 68 5.03 -20.94 25.42
CA LYS A 68 5.62 -21.23 24.11
C LYS A 68 6.18 -20.00 23.38
N ALA A 69 7.45 -19.77 23.68
CA ALA A 69 8.42 -19.32 22.71
C ALA A 69 8.20 -20.07 21.38
N ASN A 70 7.93 -19.31 20.32
CA ASN A 70 8.56 -19.56 19.04
C ASN A 70 9.32 -18.30 18.71
N ASP A 71 10.58 -18.31 19.14
CA ASP A 71 11.64 -17.59 18.49
C ASP A 71 11.69 -17.95 17.00
N ALA A 72 12.18 -17.00 16.21
CA ALA A 72 12.76 -17.17 14.88
C ALA A 72 11.84 -17.62 13.73
N SER A 73 11.51 -16.66 12.87
CA SER A 73 11.79 -16.78 11.43
C SER A 73 11.77 -15.35 10.85
N GLY A 74 12.88 -14.68 10.57
CA GLY A 74 14.04 -15.27 9.91
C GLY A 74 13.61 -15.97 8.62
N VAL A 75 12.59 -15.45 7.94
CA VAL A 75 12.13 -16.03 6.67
C VAL A 75 13.25 -15.83 5.68
N ALA A 76 13.95 -16.93 5.42
CA ALA A 76 14.92 -17.06 4.36
C ALA A 76 14.38 -16.36 3.11
N THR A 77 15.20 -15.48 2.55
CA THR A 77 15.04 -14.93 1.21
C THR A 77 15.16 -16.07 0.20
N ALA A 78 14.17 -16.95 0.16
CA ALA A 78 13.91 -17.74 -1.02
C ALA A 78 13.75 -16.70 -2.13
N SER A 79 14.52 -16.85 -3.20
CA SER A 79 14.39 -16.02 -4.40
C SER A 79 13.02 -16.30 -5.00
N VAL A 80 11.99 -15.65 -4.46
CA VAL A 80 10.61 -15.80 -4.90
C VAL A 80 10.55 -15.19 -6.29
N LYS A 81 10.26 -16.02 -7.29
CA LYS A 81 10.09 -15.54 -8.66
C LYS A 81 8.93 -14.52 -8.66
N PRO A 82 9.17 -13.26 -9.06
CA PRO A 82 8.12 -12.24 -9.10
C PRO A 82 7.01 -12.69 -10.06
N LEU A 83 5.78 -12.26 -9.77
CA LEU A 83 4.65 -12.48 -10.66
C LEU A 83 4.92 -11.79 -11.99
N GLU A 84 4.81 -12.54 -13.08
CA GLU A 84 4.85 -11.97 -14.43
C GLU A 84 3.56 -11.17 -14.65
N ILE A 85 3.71 -9.85 -14.84
CA ILE A 85 2.60 -8.92 -15.03
C ILE A 85 2.28 -8.89 -16.54
N PRO A 86 1.07 -9.26 -16.97
CA PRO A 86 0.65 -9.10 -18.36
C PRO A 86 0.56 -7.63 -18.74
N GLU A 87 0.97 -7.27 -19.95
CA GLU A 87 0.76 -5.90 -20.46
C GLU A 87 -0.70 -5.60 -20.81
N LYS A 88 -1.51 -6.65 -21.06
CA LYS A 88 -2.92 -6.52 -21.46
C LYS A 88 -3.77 -7.52 -20.72
N TYR A 89 -4.95 -7.07 -20.28
CA TYR A 89 -5.98 -7.95 -19.75
C TYR A 89 -6.70 -8.68 -20.89
N THR A 90 -6.70 -10.01 -20.85
CA THR A 90 -7.52 -10.86 -21.72
C THR A 90 -8.28 -11.90 -20.88
N ASP A 91 -9.49 -12.24 -21.32
CA ASP A 91 -10.36 -13.19 -20.61
C ASP A 91 -9.74 -14.60 -20.50
N ASP A 92 -8.83 -14.94 -21.41
CA ASP A 92 -8.12 -16.24 -21.44
C ASP A 92 -6.94 -16.33 -20.47
N LEU A 93 -6.57 -15.23 -19.79
CA LEU A 93 -5.46 -15.25 -18.84
C LEU A 93 -5.77 -16.12 -17.61
N PRO A 94 -4.76 -16.82 -17.07
CA PRO A 94 -4.92 -17.49 -15.78
C PRO A 94 -5.23 -16.48 -14.69
N ILE A 95 -6.05 -16.88 -13.70
CA ILE A 95 -6.53 -16.01 -12.63
C ILE A 95 -5.38 -15.31 -11.89
N ILE A 96 -4.24 -15.99 -11.73
CA ILE A 96 -3.04 -15.42 -11.11
C ILE A 96 -2.52 -14.21 -11.90
N ALA A 97 -2.47 -14.30 -13.23
CA ALA A 97 -2.04 -13.21 -14.09
C ALA A 97 -3.05 -12.06 -14.11
N LYS A 98 -4.36 -12.37 -14.04
CA LYS A 98 -5.41 -11.36 -13.88
C LYS A 98 -5.30 -10.61 -12.54
N ILE A 99 -5.00 -11.31 -11.45
CA ILE A 99 -4.72 -10.72 -10.14
C ILE A 99 -3.49 -9.83 -10.19
N ALA A 100 -2.42 -10.28 -10.86
CA ALA A 100 -1.20 -9.49 -11.02
C ALA A 100 -1.47 -8.21 -11.81
N PHE A 101 -2.24 -8.30 -12.91
CA PHE A 101 -2.68 -7.13 -13.67
C PHE A 101 -3.50 -6.15 -12.81
N ALA A 102 -4.51 -6.65 -12.11
CA ALA A 102 -5.35 -5.83 -11.24
C ALA A 102 -4.55 -5.14 -10.13
N LEU A 103 -3.58 -5.85 -9.52
CA LEU A 103 -2.68 -5.28 -8.53
C LEU A 103 -1.69 -4.26 -9.13
N ASN A 104 -1.31 -4.40 -10.40
CA ASN A 104 -0.49 -3.42 -11.10
C ASN A 104 -1.27 -2.12 -11.37
N GLU A 105 -2.55 -2.22 -11.72
CA GLU A 105 -3.44 -1.08 -11.93
C GLU A 105 -3.73 -0.31 -10.64
N ILE A 106 -4.03 -1.01 -9.53
CA ILE A 106 -4.32 -0.35 -8.24
C ILE A 106 -3.07 -0.03 -7.40
N GLY A 107 -1.93 -0.65 -7.73
CA GLY A 107 -0.68 -0.64 -6.96
C GLY A 107 -0.74 -1.42 -5.64
N SER A 108 -1.75 -1.13 -4.81
CA SER A 108 -2.00 -1.84 -3.56
C SER A 108 -3.47 -1.77 -3.16
N GLY A 109 -4.04 -2.87 -2.67
CA GLY A 109 -5.46 -2.90 -2.31
C GLY A 109 -5.85 -4.10 -1.47
N PHE A 110 -7.08 -4.09 -0.98
CA PHE A 110 -7.68 -5.24 -0.32
C PHE A 110 -8.26 -6.20 -1.36
N ASN A 111 -8.62 -7.40 -0.90
CA ASN A 111 -9.26 -8.42 -1.73
C ASN A 111 -10.49 -7.89 -2.50
N GLU A 112 -11.30 -7.05 -1.84
CA GLU A 112 -12.46 -6.40 -2.46
C GLU A 112 -12.06 -5.45 -3.59
N ASP A 113 -10.99 -4.68 -3.44
CA ASP A 113 -10.51 -3.72 -4.44
C ASP A 113 -9.95 -4.43 -5.68
N ILE A 114 -9.21 -5.53 -5.47
CA ILE A 114 -8.69 -6.39 -6.54
C ILE A 114 -9.86 -7.03 -7.29
N ALA A 115 -10.88 -7.51 -6.58
CA ALA A 115 -12.06 -8.10 -7.21
C ALA A 115 -12.87 -7.06 -8.01
N ASN A 116 -13.00 -5.84 -7.49
CA ASN A 116 -13.70 -4.75 -8.16
C ASN A 116 -12.99 -4.33 -9.45
N THR A 117 -11.66 -4.24 -9.43
CA THR A 117 -10.90 -3.91 -10.64
C THR A 117 -10.96 -5.03 -11.66
N MET A 118 -10.84 -6.29 -11.26
CA MET A 118 -11.06 -7.42 -12.17
C MET A 118 -12.48 -7.43 -12.78
N ALA A 119 -13.51 -7.08 -12.00
CA ALA A 119 -14.89 -7.01 -12.48
C ALA A 119 -15.12 -5.88 -13.51
N GLN A 120 -14.29 -4.83 -13.52
CA GLN A 120 -14.37 -3.78 -14.55
C GLN A 120 -13.96 -4.30 -15.93
N TYR A 121 -13.03 -5.27 -15.98
CA TYR A 121 -12.57 -5.87 -17.23
C TYR A 121 -13.38 -7.11 -17.63
N GLU A 122 -14.05 -7.78 -16.68
CA GLU A 122 -14.98 -8.88 -16.95
C GLU A 122 -16.45 -8.46 -16.71
N PRO A 123 -17.14 -7.89 -17.71
CA PRO A 123 -18.55 -7.46 -17.55
C PRO A 123 -19.53 -8.62 -17.30
N LYS A 124 -19.09 -9.87 -17.46
CA LYS A 124 -19.88 -11.09 -17.20
C LYS A 124 -19.74 -11.61 -15.77
N SER A 125 -18.74 -11.14 -15.02
CA SER A 125 -18.38 -11.67 -13.71
C SER A 125 -18.72 -10.66 -12.60
N ASP A 126 -19.40 -11.12 -11.56
CA ASP A 126 -19.73 -10.31 -10.39
C ASP A 126 -18.52 -10.23 -9.44
N ALA A 127 -18.18 -9.03 -8.98
CA ALA A 127 -17.07 -8.76 -8.05
C ALA A 127 -17.14 -9.65 -6.80
N LYS A 128 -18.34 -9.98 -6.29
CA LYS A 128 -18.48 -10.88 -5.13
C LYS A 128 -18.04 -12.32 -5.41
N LYS A 129 -18.32 -12.82 -6.62
CA LYS A 129 -17.90 -14.16 -7.05
C LYS A 129 -16.39 -14.20 -7.26
N ILE A 130 -15.86 -13.16 -7.90
CA ILE A 130 -14.41 -12.99 -8.10
C ILE A 130 -13.71 -12.95 -6.74
N SER A 131 -14.16 -12.13 -5.79
CA SER A 131 -13.55 -12.01 -4.46
C SER A 131 -13.46 -13.37 -3.75
N LYS A 132 -14.52 -14.18 -3.78
CA LYS A 132 -14.51 -15.52 -3.19
C LYS A 132 -13.50 -16.45 -3.87
N GLN A 133 -13.40 -16.38 -5.19
CA GLN A 133 -12.47 -17.20 -5.97
C GLN A 133 -11.01 -16.78 -5.76
N ILE A 134 -10.72 -15.49 -5.75
CA ILE A 134 -9.35 -14.98 -5.59
C ILE A 134 -8.89 -15.06 -4.14
N SER A 135 -9.77 -15.08 -3.13
CA SER A 135 -9.39 -15.17 -1.71
C SER A 135 -8.41 -16.30 -1.40
N GLY A 136 -8.67 -17.51 -1.90
CA GLY A 136 -7.78 -18.66 -1.70
C GLY A 136 -6.47 -18.53 -2.46
N ILE A 137 -6.52 -17.94 -3.66
CA ILE A 137 -5.35 -17.72 -4.50
C ILE A 137 -4.44 -16.65 -3.88
N LEU A 138 -5.00 -15.53 -3.42
CA LEU A 138 -4.29 -14.47 -2.71
C LEU A 138 -3.64 -14.97 -1.43
N SER A 139 -4.32 -15.83 -0.66
CA SER A 139 -3.73 -16.48 0.52
C SER A 139 -2.54 -17.36 0.16
N THR A 140 -2.62 -18.08 -0.96
CA THR A 140 -1.53 -18.92 -1.48
C THR A 140 -0.37 -18.08 -2.01
N LEU A 141 -0.66 -16.98 -2.72
CA LEU A 141 0.35 -16.05 -3.23
C LEU A 141 1.08 -15.34 -2.09
N LYS A 142 0.35 -14.99 -1.03
CA LYS A 142 0.90 -14.45 0.23
C LYS A 142 1.84 -15.46 0.90
N SER A 143 1.40 -16.71 1.08
CA SER A 143 2.23 -17.73 1.74
C SER A 143 3.48 -18.10 0.92
N LYS A 144 3.41 -17.96 -0.41
CA LYS A 144 4.56 -18.11 -1.33
C LYS A 144 5.50 -16.90 -1.36
N GLY A 145 5.17 -15.80 -0.67
CA GLY A 145 5.96 -14.57 -0.69
C GLY A 145 5.94 -13.83 -2.03
N GLN A 146 4.96 -14.11 -2.91
CA GLN A 146 4.83 -13.46 -4.21
C GLN A 146 4.08 -12.12 -4.14
N LEU A 147 3.42 -11.86 -3.01
CA LEU A 147 2.73 -10.60 -2.71
C LEU A 147 3.30 -10.00 -1.43
N ASN A 148 3.48 -8.69 -1.45
CA ASN A 148 3.72 -7.91 -0.24
C ASN A 148 2.42 -7.74 0.51
N THR A 149 2.48 -7.87 1.83
CA THR A 149 1.30 -7.72 2.69
C THR A 149 1.58 -6.72 3.79
N GLU A 150 0.76 -5.67 3.83
CA GLU A 150 0.79 -4.63 4.84
C GLU A 150 -0.47 -4.76 5.71
N LYS A 151 -0.29 -4.96 7.02
CA LYS A 151 -1.43 -5.11 7.93
C LYS A 151 -2.02 -3.74 8.24
N VAL A 152 -3.20 -3.45 7.69
CA VAL A 152 -3.93 -2.21 7.92
C VAL A 152 -5.16 -2.52 8.77
N GLY A 153 -5.00 -2.39 10.09
CA GLY A 153 -6.05 -2.71 11.07
C GLY A 153 -6.35 -4.22 11.11
N ARG A 154 -7.59 -4.60 10.74
CA ARG A 154 -8.06 -6.01 10.71
C ARG A 154 -7.91 -6.66 9.33
N LYS A 155 -7.54 -5.92 8.30
CA LYS A 155 -7.41 -6.41 6.93
C LYS A 155 -5.94 -6.34 6.48
N ASP A 156 -5.55 -7.26 5.61
CA ASP A 156 -4.24 -7.24 4.97
C ASP A 156 -4.37 -6.54 3.62
N LYS A 157 -3.60 -5.46 3.43
CA LYS A 157 -3.44 -4.77 2.15
C LYS A 157 -2.38 -5.51 1.35
N LEU A 158 -2.68 -5.80 0.09
CA LEU A 158 -1.86 -6.62 -0.79
C LEU A 158 -1.26 -5.74 -1.88
N SER A 159 0.03 -5.94 -2.17
CA SER A 159 0.73 -5.29 -3.28
C SER A 159 1.66 -6.28 -3.98
N LEU A 160 2.07 -5.95 -5.20
CA LEU A 160 3.05 -6.76 -5.94
C LEU A 160 4.43 -6.65 -5.30
N VAL A 161 5.16 -7.76 -5.28
CA VAL A 161 6.60 -7.75 -5.00
C VAL A 161 7.29 -7.26 -6.26
N ILE A 162 7.70 -5.99 -6.26
CA ILE A 162 8.47 -5.40 -7.35
C ILE A 162 9.89 -5.98 -7.27
N PRO A 163 10.40 -6.64 -8.32
CA PRO A 163 11.81 -7.02 -8.36
C PRO A 163 12.67 -5.75 -8.36
N ALA A 164 13.58 -5.67 -7.39
CA ALA A 164 14.61 -4.62 -7.32
C ALA A 164 15.63 -4.76 -8.46
#